data_AF-A0A1L5KMU7-F1
#
_entry.id   AF-A0A1L5KMU7-F1
#
_cell.length_a   1.000
_cell.length_b   1.000
_cell.length_c   1.000
_cell.angle_alpha   90.00
_cell.angle_beta   90.00
_cell.angle_gamma   90.00
#
_symmetry.space_group_name_H-M   'P 1'
#
loop_
_entity.id
_entity.type
_entity.pdbx_description
1 polymer ?
#
loop_
_entity_poly.entity_id
_entity_poly.type
_entity_poly.pdbx_seq_one_letter_code
_entity_poly.pdbx_strand_id
1 'polypeptide(L)'
;MSEHEVAQFKTAVLVFLGAEYARRGWVQQYHIGALRNNNLRQFKLLGPDVGFDSINDRPMAEELSKLLSKQNEENLLPKTILYCLNPRDNEVLGTMIGNFQGEGMPGKMQFGSGWWFNDQKDGMERQMTQLAQLGLLSRFVGMLTDSRSFLSYTRHEYFRRILCQMIGRWVEAGEAPADINLLGEMVKNICFNNARDYFAIELN
;
A
#
# COMPACT_ATOMS: atom_id res chain seq x y z
N MET A 1 0.72 31.86 3.97
CA MET A 1 1.52 30.86 4.71
C MET A 1 2.73 30.53 3.88
N SER A 2 3.92 30.52 4.48
CA SER A 2 5.15 30.00 3.88
C SER A 2 5.11 28.49 3.72
N GLU A 3 5.97 27.92 2.88
CA GLU A 3 6.09 26.46 2.76
C GLU A 3 6.39 25.78 4.10
N HIS A 4 7.19 26.44 4.95
CA HIS A 4 7.51 25.96 6.29
C HIS A 4 6.28 25.90 7.20
N GLU A 5 5.47 26.97 7.25
CA GLU A 5 4.23 27.00 8.05
C GLU A 5 3.23 25.95 7.57
N VAL A 6 3.13 25.74 6.24
CA VAL A 6 2.27 24.70 5.67
C VAL A 6 2.76 23.30 6.09
N ALA A 7 4.07 23.05 6.05
CA ALA A 7 4.66 21.78 6.49
C ALA A 7 4.45 21.54 7.98
N GLN A 8 4.67 22.54 8.84
CA GLN A 8 4.42 22.47 10.27
C GLN A 8 2.97 22.09 10.57
N PHE A 9 2.01 22.79 9.95
CA PHE A 9 0.59 22.53 10.16
C PHE A 9 0.19 21.11 9.71
N LYS A 10 0.55 20.73 8.48
CA LYS A 10 0.23 19.39 7.95
C LYS A 10 0.84 18.28 8.80
N THR A 11 2.09 18.44 9.22
CA THR A 11 2.79 17.46 10.05
C THR A 11 2.13 17.34 11.42
N ALA A 12 1.82 18.45 12.09
CA ALA A 12 1.14 18.42 13.38
C ALA A 12 -0.20 17.69 13.31
N VAL A 13 -0.99 17.94 12.26
CA VAL A 13 -2.27 17.25 12.03
C VAL A 13 -2.07 15.76 11.77
N LEU A 14 -1.13 15.36 10.90
CA LEU A 14 -0.88 13.95 10.59
C LEU A 14 -0.34 13.17 11.80
N VAL A 15 0.53 13.78 12.61
CA VAL A 15 1.05 13.18 13.84
C VAL A 15 -0.08 12.98 14.86
N PHE A 16 -0.91 14.02 15.08
CA PHE A 16 -2.06 13.93 15.96
C PHE A 16 -3.05 12.84 15.51
N LEU A 17 -3.40 12.81 14.23
CA LEU A 17 -4.31 11.81 13.67
C LEU A 17 -3.73 10.40 13.75
N GLY A 18 -2.43 10.23 13.49
CA GLY A 18 -1.74 8.94 13.64
C GLY A 18 -1.90 8.36 15.05
N ALA A 19 -1.68 9.20 16.08
CA ALA A 19 -1.87 8.80 17.47
C ALA A 19 -3.33 8.41 17.77
N GLU A 20 -4.30 9.16 17.25
CA GLU A 20 -5.73 8.82 17.40
C GLU A 20 -6.08 7.49 16.70
N TYR A 21 -5.54 7.23 15.51
CA TYR A 21 -5.74 5.96 14.82
C TYR A 21 -5.16 4.80 15.61
N ALA A 22 -3.97 4.96 16.21
CA ALA A 22 -3.34 3.94 17.03
C ALA A 22 -4.18 3.63 18.27
N ARG A 23 -4.66 4.66 19.00
CA ARG A 23 -5.54 4.50 20.17
C ARG A 23 -6.84 3.77 19.85
N ARG A 24 -7.33 3.89 18.62
CA ARG A 24 -8.57 3.26 18.14
C ARG A 24 -8.35 1.93 17.44
N GLY A 25 -7.10 1.47 17.30
CA GLY A 25 -6.76 0.26 16.56
C GLY A 25 -7.05 0.34 15.05
N TRP A 26 -7.17 1.55 14.50
CA TRP A 26 -7.47 1.78 13.09
C TRP A 26 -6.24 1.60 12.20
N VAL A 27 -6.50 1.36 10.92
CA VAL A 27 -5.48 1.32 9.88
C VAL A 27 -5.35 2.70 9.24
N GLN A 28 -4.13 3.21 9.21
CA GLN A 28 -3.72 4.40 8.48
C GLN A 28 -3.27 4.01 7.07
N GLN A 29 -3.66 4.77 6.04
CA GLN A 29 -3.25 4.52 4.67
C GLN A 29 -2.70 5.80 4.04
N TYR A 30 -1.51 5.73 3.45
CA TYR A 30 -0.91 6.84 2.72
C TYR A 30 -0.82 6.52 1.23
N HIS A 31 -1.52 7.30 0.42
CA HIS A 31 -1.49 7.25 -1.05
C HIS A 31 -0.67 8.43 -1.58
N ILE A 32 0.58 8.17 -1.98
CA ILE A 32 1.60 9.20 -2.19
C ILE A 32 1.99 9.30 -3.67
N GLY A 33 2.13 10.53 -4.18
CA GLY A 33 2.76 10.78 -5.48
C GLY A 33 1.81 11.08 -6.64
N ALA A 34 0.57 11.51 -6.39
CA ALA A 34 -0.30 12.02 -7.45
C ALA A 34 0.07 13.46 -7.85
N LEU A 35 0.15 13.72 -9.15
CA LEU A 35 0.22 15.06 -9.75
C LEU A 35 -1.16 15.36 -10.35
N ARG A 36 -1.92 16.27 -9.72
CA ARG A 36 -3.34 16.45 -10.01
C ARG A 36 -3.65 17.71 -10.81
N ASN A 37 -4.75 17.68 -11.55
CA ASN A 37 -5.33 18.82 -12.28
C ASN A 37 -4.36 19.45 -13.29
N ASN A 38 -3.59 18.64 -14.00
CA ASN A 38 -2.54 19.10 -14.91
C ASN A 38 -3.08 19.92 -16.08
N ASN A 39 -4.29 19.59 -16.55
CA ASN A 39 -4.94 20.31 -17.65
C ASN A 39 -5.82 21.44 -17.12
N LEU A 40 -5.24 22.64 -16.94
CA LEU A 40 -5.95 23.80 -16.38
C LEU A 40 -7.19 24.20 -17.19
N ARG A 41 -7.15 24.06 -18.53
CA ARG A 41 -8.31 24.37 -19.38
C ARG A 41 -9.48 23.45 -19.01
N GLN A 42 -9.22 22.15 -18.90
CA GLN A 42 -10.24 21.18 -18.58
C GLN A 42 -10.68 21.25 -17.12
N PHE A 43 -9.76 21.53 -16.19
CA PHE A 43 -10.09 21.72 -14.77
C PHE A 43 -11.10 22.84 -14.56
N LYS A 44 -10.96 23.96 -15.28
CA LYS A 44 -11.93 25.08 -15.23
C LYS A 44 -13.32 24.70 -15.76
N LEU A 45 -13.41 23.72 -16.67
CA LEU A 45 -14.67 23.31 -17.29
C LEU A 45 -15.35 22.16 -16.55
N LEU A 46 -14.58 21.19 -16.06
CA LEU A 46 -15.06 19.89 -15.60
C LEU A 46 -14.77 19.64 -14.11
N GLY A 47 -13.89 20.41 -13.49
CA GLY A 47 -13.43 20.19 -12.11
C GLY A 47 -12.39 19.07 -11.97
N PRO A 48 -12.17 18.56 -10.74
CA PRO A 48 -11.20 17.50 -10.44
C PRO A 48 -11.71 16.09 -10.81
N ASP A 49 -10.82 15.10 -10.74
CA ASP A 49 -11.12 13.66 -10.85
C ASP A 49 -11.77 13.22 -12.19
N VAL A 50 -11.41 13.89 -13.28
CA VAL A 50 -11.91 13.63 -14.65
C VAL A 50 -10.83 13.16 -15.62
N GLY A 51 -9.75 12.54 -15.11
CA GLY A 51 -8.73 11.90 -15.94
C GLY A 51 -7.56 12.78 -16.40
N PHE A 52 -7.36 13.95 -15.78
CA PHE A 52 -6.19 14.84 -16.05
C PHE A 52 -5.15 14.83 -14.93
N ASP A 53 -5.07 13.71 -14.21
CA ASP A 53 -4.10 13.45 -13.14
C ASP A 53 -3.05 12.44 -13.63
N SER A 54 -1.84 12.50 -13.08
CA SER A 54 -0.70 11.68 -13.49
C SER A 54 0.24 11.40 -12.33
N ILE A 55 1.36 10.74 -12.63
CA ILE A 55 2.41 10.35 -11.67
C ILE A 55 3.31 11.57 -11.38
N ASN A 56 3.51 11.87 -10.10
CA ASN A 56 4.52 12.81 -9.59
C ASN A 56 5.84 12.08 -9.32
N ASP A 57 6.95 12.82 -9.30
CA ASP A 57 8.30 12.32 -9.18
C ASP A 57 9.13 13.07 -8.12
N ARG A 58 8.48 13.72 -7.15
CA ARG A 58 9.17 14.23 -5.97
C ARG A 58 9.66 13.08 -5.07
N PRO A 59 10.95 13.03 -4.69
CA PRO A 59 11.44 12.06 -3.72
C PRO A 59 10.70 12.19 -2.38
N MET A 60 10.33 11.06 -1.77
CA MET A 60 9.54 11.04 -0.52
C MET A 60 10.25 10.39 0.68
N ALA A 61 11.39 9.72 0.47
CA ALA A 61 11.98 8.82 1.46
C ALA A 61 12.30 9.52 2.80
N GLU A 62 12.98 10.67 2.75
CA GLU A 62 13.41 11.38 3.96
C GLU A 62 12.22 11.94 4.75
N GLU A 63 11.28 12.60 4.07
CA GLU A 63 10.10 13.18 4.70
C GLU A 63 9.18 12.11 5.30
N LEU A 64 8.98 11.00 4.57
CA LEU A 64 8.20 9.87 5.03
C LEU A 64 8.83 9.22 6.26
N SER A 65 10.15 9.02 6.26
CA SER A 65 10.88 8.47 7.41
C SER A 65 10.71 9.36 8.66
N LYS A 66 10.88 10.69 8.51
CA LYS A 66 10.71 11.64 9.62
C LYS A 66 9.28 11.64 10.16
N LEU A 67 8.27 11.59 9.28
CA LEU A 67 6.87 11.55 9.69
C LEU A 67 6.55 10.26 10.47
N LEU A 68 6.94 9.10 9.93
CA LEU A 68 6.69 7.80 10.58
C LEU A 68 7.47 7.67 11.89
N SER A 69 8.72 8.15 11.92
CA SER A 69 9.52 8.23 13.15
C SER A 69 8.83 9.09 14.20
N LYS A 70 8.33 10.27 13.83
CA LYS A 70 7.62 11.16 14.74
C LYS A 70 6.33 10.54 15.28
N GLN A 71 5.56 9.84 14.43
CA GLN A 71 4.38 9.09 14.86
C GLN A 71 4.73 7.94 15.82
N ASN A 72 5.93 7.36 15.68
CA ASN A 72 6.37 6.21 16.48
C ASN A 72 7.12 6.59 17.77
N GLU A 73 7.44 7.87 18.02
CA GLU A 73 8.23 8.30 19.20
C GLU A 73 7.64 7.82 20.53
N GLU A 74 6.31 7.84 20.66
CA GLU A 74 5.58 7.38 21.85
C GLU A 74 4.97 5.98 21.67
N ASN A 75 5.48 5.19 20.71
CA ASN A 75 4.90 3.91 20.29
C ASN A 75 3.43 4.02 19.83
N LEU A 76 3.08 5.16 19.23
CA LEU A 76 1.73 5.50 18.75
C LEU A 76 1.60 5.46 17.22
N LEU A 77 2.51 4.80 16.52
CA LEU A 77 2.36 4.54 15.09
C LEU A 77 1.28 3.45 14.88
N PRO A 78 0.18 3.73 14.16
CA PRO A 78 -0.86 2.74 13.90
C PRO A 78 -0.39 1.68 12.89
N LYS A 79 -1.23 0.65 12.71
CA LYS A 79 -1.22 -0.18 11.49
C LYS A 79 -1.19 0.75 10.28
N THR A 80 -0.18 0.62 9.41
CA THR A 80 -0.02 1.54 8.28
C THR A 80 0.21 0.80 6.98
N ILE A 81 -0.53 1.19 5.94
CA ILE A 81 -0.31 0.75 4.56
C ILE A 81 0.22 1.93 3.74
N LEU A 82 1.35 1.73 3.06
CA LEU A 82 1.99 2.71 2.20
C LEU A 82 1.76 2.34 0.72
N TYR A 83 1.33 3.32 -0.08
CA TYR A 83 1.17 3.20 -1.52
C TYR A 83 1.94 4.32 -2.22
N CYS A 84 2.73 3.97 -3.24
CA CYS A 84 3.38 4.95 -4.13
C CYS A 84 2.74 4.89 -5.52
N LEU A 85 2.48 6.06 -6.10
CA LEU A 85 1.97 6.14 -7.48
C LEU A 85 3.10 6.00 -8.51
N ASN A 86 4.31 6.43 -8.16
CA ASN A 86 5.48 6.26 -9.01
C ASN A 86 6.18 4.94 -8.69
N PRO A 87 6.21 3.96 -9.60
CA PRO A 87 6.75 2.64 -9.30
C PRO A 87 8.28 2.61 -9.19
N ARG A 88 8.97 3.74 -9.40
CA ARG A 88 10.40 3.88 -9.03
C ARG A 88 10.61 3.84 -7.51
N ASP A 89 9.56 4.12 -6.74
CA ASP A 89 9.60 4.20 -5.28
C ASP A 89 9.16 2.87 -4.63
N ASN A 90 8.97 1.80 -5.41
CA ASN A 90 8.59 0.48 -4.90
C ASN A 90 9.61 -0.03 -3.86
N GLU A 91 10.90 0.04 -4.17
CA GLU A 91 11.98 -0.39 -3.30
C GLU A 91 12.13 0.55 -2.09
N VAL A 92 11.85 1.84 -2.29
CA VAL A 92 11.82 2.84 -1.21
C VAL A 92 10.77 2.46 -0.18
N LEU A 93 9.53 2.18 -0.60
CA LEU A 93 8.46 1.76 0.31
C LEU A 93 8.70 0.35 0.87
N GLY A 94 9.15 -0.58 0.04
CA GLY A 94 9.44 -1.96 0.44
C GLY A 94 10.47 -2.06 1.55
N THR A 95 11.49 -1.19 1.54
CA THR A 95 12.46 -1.07 2.65
C THR A 95 11.96 -0.19 3.80
N MET A 96 11.21 0.89 3.51
CA MET A 96 10.67 1.80 4.54
C MET A 96 9.80 1.08 5.57
N ILE A 97 8.95 0.14 5.14
CA ILE A 97 8.07 -0.61 6.05
C ILE A 97 8.86 -1.43 7.07
N GLY A 98 10.07 -1.87 6.74
CA GLY A 98 10.94 -2.66 7.61
C GLY A 98 11.41 -1.90 8.85
N ASN A 99 11.59 -0.58 8.72
CA ASN A 99 12.06 0.28 9.82
C ASN A 99 11.06 0.39 10.99
N PHE A 100 9.78 0.12 10.74
CA PHE A 100 8.69 0.44 11.67
C PHE A 100 7.74 -0.72 11.95
N GLN A 101 8.19 -1.96 11.71
CA GLN A 101 7.44 -3.13 12.19
C GLN A 101 7.31 -3.11 13.71
N GLY A 102 6.29 -3.79 14.26
CA GLY A 102 6.01 -3.82 15.70
C GLY A 102 5.80 -5.22 16.25
N GLU A 103 5.95 -5.37 17.56
CA GLU A 103 5.70 -6.64 18.26
C GLU A 103 4.20 -7.00 18.27
N GLY A 104 3.91 -8.30 18.33
CA GLY A 104 2.55 -8.81 18.54
C GLY A 104 1.59 -8.74 17.35
N MET A 105 2.01 -8.20 16.20
CA MET A 105 1.17 -8.13 14.99
C MET A 105 1.94 -8.49 13.72
N PRO A 106 1.56 -9.56 13.00
CA PRO A 106 2.17 -9.90 11.72
C PRO A 106 1.98 -8.77 10.69
N GLY A 107 3.08 -8.18 10.25
CA GLY A 107 3.07 -7.15 9.20
C GLY A 107 2.32 -5.88 9.59
N LYS A 108 2.62 -5.30 10.77
CA LYS A 108 2.07 -4.00 11.21
C LYS A 108 2.18 -2.94 10.12
N MET A 109 3.33 -2.88 9.44
CA MET A 109 3.56 -2.00 8.28
C MET A 109 3.45 -2.81 6.99
N GLN A 110 2.62 -2.32 6.06
CA GLN A 110 2.33 -2.97 4.78
C GLN A 110 2.77 -2.08 3.61
N PHE A 111 3.34 -2.70 2.59
CA PHE A 111 3.49 -2.09 1.27
C PHE A 111 2.28 -2.52 0.43
N GLY A 112 1.40 -1.58 0.13
CA GLY A 112 0.13 -1.83 -0.53
C GLY A 112 0.26 -2.31 -1.98
N SER A 113 -0.81 -2.91 -2.51
CA SER A 113 -0.88 -3.38 -3.90
C SER A 113 -0.62 -2.26 -4.91
N GLY A 114 -0.27 -2.61 -6.15
CA GLY A 114 -0.07 -1.65 -7.24
C GLY A 114 -1.25 -0.67 -7.35
N TRP A 115 -0.99 0.62 -7.10
CA TRP A 115 -2.03 1.63 -7.01
C TRP A 115 -2.29 2.35 -8.33
N TRP A 116 -3.57 2.50 -8.68
CA TRP A 116 -4.08 3.32 -9.80
C TRP A 116 -3.46 2.96 -11.15
N PHE A 117 -2.51 3.73 -11.67
CA PHE A 117 -1.82 3.42 -12.94
C PHE A 117 -1.02 2.11 -12.88
N ASN A 118 -0.68 1.67 -11.67
CA ASN A 118 0.05 0.44 -11.40
C ASN A 118 -0.88 -0.75 -11.11
N ASP A 119 -2.20 -0.54 -11.08
CA ASP A 119 -3.22 -1.60 -10.91
C ASP A 119 -3.47 -2.32 -12.26
N GLN A 120 -2.41 -2.96 -12.75
CA GLN A 120 -2.33 -3.75 -13.98
C GLN A 120 -1.17 -4.75 -13.85
N LYS A 121 -1.06 -5.71 -14.78
CA LYS A 121 -0.13 -6.85 -14.63
C LYS A 121 1.32 -6.48 -14.32
N ASP A 122 1.97 -5.62 -15.10
CA ASP A 122 3.36 -5.20 -14.88
C ASP A 122 3.52 -4.53 -13.50
N GLY A 123 2.61 -3.61 -13.17
CA GLY A 123 2.66 -2.87 -11.91
C GLY A 123 2.49 -3.78 -10.69
N MET A 124 1.53 -4.71 -10.76
CA MET A 124 1.32 -5.72 -9.71
C MET A 124 2.50 -6.69 -9.58
N GLU A 125 3.03 -7.21 -10.70
CA GLU A 125 4.17 -8.12 -10.67
C GLU A 125 5.40 -7.43 -10.08
N ARG A 126 5.67 -6.16 -10.44
CA ARG A 126 6.76 -5.37 -9.87
C ARG A 126 6.56 -5.09 -8.39
N GLN A 127 5.37 -4.65 -7.97
CA GLN A 127 5.06 -4.38 -6.56
C GLN A 127 5.22 -5.64 -5.71
N MET A 128 4.59 -6.76 -6.13
CA MET A 128 4.66 -8.02 -5.40
C MET A 128 6.07 -8.61 -5.39
N THR A 129 6.86 -8.42 -6.46
CA THR A 129 8.27 -8.81 -6.49
C THR A 129 9.06 -8.05 -5.43
N GLN A 130 8.91 -6.72 -5.34
CA GLN A 130 9.63 -5.95 -4.31
C GLN A 130 9.17 -6.30 -2.90
N LEU A 131 7.86 -6.53 -2.68
CA LEU A 131 7.37 -6.99 -1.38
C LEU A 131 7.90 -8.38 -1.01
N ALA A 132 8.05 -9.29 -1.98
CA ALA A 132 8.60 -10.62 -1.73
C ALA A 132 10.10 -10.60 -1.42
N GLN A 133 10.86 -9.69 -2.04
CA GLN A 133 12.31 -9.56 -1.84
C GLN A 133 12.66 -8.80 -0.55
N LEU A 134 11.90 -7.76 -0.22
CA LEU A 134 12.23 -6.81 0.84
C LEU A 134 11.39 -6.99 2.11
N GLY A 135 10.33 -7.78 2.04
CA GLY A 135 9.38 -8.01 3.13
C GLY A 135 8.88 -9.45 3.21
N LEU A 136 7.64 -9.62 3.67
CA LEU A 136 7.01 -10.94 3.83
C LEU A 136 5.73 -11.01 3.00
N LEU A 137 5.83 -11.50 1.77
CA LEU A 137 4.66 -11.65 0.88
C LEU A 137 3.53 -12.47 1.52
N SER A 138 3.86 -13.45 2.37
CA SER A 138 2.87 -14.28 3.07
C SER A 138 1.98 -13.50 4.05
N ARG A 139 2.41 -12.30 4.47
CA ARG A 139 1.68 -11.38 5.35
C ARG A 139 1.03 -10.22 4.61
N PHE A 140 1.08 -10.22 3.27
CA PHE A 140 0.49 -9.17 2.47
C PHE A 140 -1.03 -9.13 2.64
N VAL A 141 -1.58 -7.94 2.92
CA VAL A 141 -3.03 -7.72 3.04
C VAL A 141 -3.77 -7.84 1.71
N GLY A 142 -3.05 -7.83 0.58
CA GLY A 142 -3.62 -8.16 -0.72
C GLY A 142 -4.30 -6.99 -1.43
N MET A 143 -5.38 -7.32 -2.15
CA MET A 143 -5.97 -6.46 -3.17
C MET A 143 -7.12 -5.59 -2.64
N LEU A 144 -7.25 -4.40 -3.21
CA LEU A 144 -8.44 -3.56 -3.14
C LEU A 144 -8.77 -3.02 -4.54
N THR A 145 -10.02 -2.63 -4.79
CA THR A 145 -10.41 -2.15 -6.13
C THR A 145 -10.07 -0.70 -6.41
N ASP A 146 -9.99 0.14 -5.36
CA ASP A 146 -9.87 1.62 -5.44
C ASP A 146 -10.78 2.23 -6.53
N SER A 147 -12.01 1.73 -6.61
CA SER A 147 -12.91 2.03 -7.72
C SER A 147 -14.27 2.50 -7.24
N ARG A 148 -14.85 3.42 -8.01
CA ARG A 148 -16.25 3.85 -7.90
C ARG A 148 -17.23 3.00 -8.72
N SER A 149 -16.74 1.98 -9.44
CA SER A 149 -17.58 1.10 -10.28
C SER A 149 -17.91 -0.20 -9.54
N PHE A 150 -19.20 -0.57 -9.53
CA PHE A 150 -19.66 -1.87 -9.01
C PHE A 150 -19.13 -3.06 -9.82
N LEU A 151 -18.69 -2.85 -11.06
CA LEU A 151 -18.12 -3.91 -11.91
C LEU A 151 -16.63 -4.14 -11.66
N SER A 152 -16.02 -3.40 -10.71
CA SER A 152 -14.58 -3.45 -10.47
C SER A 152 -14.09 -4.69 -9.72
N TYR A 153 -14.99 -5.54 -9.20
CA TYR A 153 -14.58 -6.74 -8.46
C TYR A 153 -13.78 -7.74 -9.30
N THR A 154 -13.87 -7.69 -10.64
CA THR A 154 -13.00 -8.45 -11.55
C THR A 154 -11.52 -8.07 -11.42
N ARG A 155 -11.18 -6.90 -10.84
CA ARG A 155 -9.80 -6.56 -10.45
C ARG A 155 -9.24 -7.53 -9.41
N HIS A 156 -10.07 -8.05 -8.50
CA HIS A 156 -9.63 -9.11 -7.58
C HIS A 156 -9.35 -10.42 -8.31
N GLU A 157 -10.16 -10.79 -9.31
CA GLU A 157 -9.85 -11.97 -10.13
C GLU A 157 -8.52 -11.79 -10.86
N TYR A 158 -8.31 -10.63 -11.47
CA TYR A 158 -7.08 -10.31 -12.19
C TYR A 158 -5.85 -10.41 -11.28
N PHE A 159 -5.90 -9.77 -10.11
CA PHE A 159 -4.86 -9.87 -9.07
C PHE A 159 -4.59 -11.33 -8.66
N ARG A 160 -5.64 -12.11 -8.36
CA ARG A 160 -5.51 -13.51 -7.93
C ARG A 160 -4.84 -14.38 -8.98
N ARG A 161 -5.19 -14.19 -10.26
CA ARG A 161 -4.54 -14.90 -11.37
C ARG A 161 -3.06 -14.58 -11.47
N ILE A 162 -2.70 -13.30 -11.34
CA ILE A 162 -1.30 -12.86 -11.37
C ILE A 162 -0.52 -13.44 -10.19
N LEU A 163 -1.05 -13.35 -8.96
CA LEU A 163 -0.44 -13.91 -7.75
C LEU A 163 -0.19 -15.42 -7.90
N CYS A 164 -1.22 -16.19 -8.27
CA CYS A 164 -1.09 -17.64 -8.46
C CYS A 164 -0.11 -17.98 -9.58
N GLN A 165 -0.08 -17.20 -10.66
CA GLN A 165 0.89 -17.40 -11.75
C GLN A 165 2.32 -17.12 -11.28
N MET A 166 2.56 -16.06 -10.51
CA MET A 166 3.88 -15.75 -9.94
C MET A 166 4.38 -16.90 -9.05
N ILE A 167 3.55 -17.35 -8.11
CA ILE A 167 3.90 -18.46 -7.20
C ILE A 167 4.13 -19.75 -7.99
N GLY A 168 3.28 -20.05 -8.97
CA GLY A 168 3.43 -21.22 -9.83
C GLY A 168 4.75 -21.23 -10.60
N ARG A 169 5.17 -20.08 -11.13
CA ARG A 169 6.48 -19.96 -11.81
C ARG A 169 7.65 -20.20 -10.86
N TRP A 170 7.60 -19.70 -9.63
CA TRP A 170 8.64 -19.97 -8.62
C TRP A 170 8.73 -21.46 -8.27
N VAL A 171 7.60 -22.16 -8.20
CA VAL A 171 7.58 -23.61 -7.99
C VAL A 171 8.17 -24.36 -9.18
N GLU A 172 7.76 -24.04 -10.41
CA GLU A 172 8.28 -24.67 -11.63
C GLU A 172 9.79 -24.46 -11.80
N ALA A 173 10.30 -23.29 -11.39
CA ALA A 173 11.72 -22.96 -11.43
C ALA A 173 12.54 -23.58 -10.27
N GLY A 174 11.89 -24.21 -9.29
CA GLY A 174 12.55 -24.74 -8.09
C GLY A 174 12.98 -23.67 -7.08
N GLU A 175 12.46 -22.45 -7.21
CA GLU A 175 12.70 -21.32 -6.30
C GLU A 175 11.79 -21.37 -5.05
N ALA A 176 10.65 -22.05 -5.16
CA ALA A 176 9.72 -22.31 -4.06
C ALA A 176 9.37 -23.81 -3.97
N PRO A 177 9.08 -24.34 -2.77
CA PRO A 177 8.72 -25.75 -2.62
C PRO A 177 7.39 -26.06 -3.30
N ALA A 178 7.30 -27.21 -3.95
CA ALA A 178 6.06 -27.74 -4.53
C ALA A 178 5.11 -28.31 -3.44
N ASP A 179 4.80 -27.51 -2.41
CA ASP A 179 3.88 -27.85 -1.32
C ASP A 179 2.57 -27.06 -1.46
N ILE A 180 1.54 -27.76 -1.95
CA ILE A 180 0.22 -27.17 -2.20
C ILE A 180 -0.50 -26.74 -0.92
N ASN A 181 -0.21 -27.37 0.22
CA ASN A 181 -0.85 -27.01 1.49
C ASN A 181 -0.26 -25.69 1.98
N LEU A 182 1.07 -25.57 1.98
CA LEU A 182 1.77 -24.35 2.37
C LEU A 182 1.41 -23.18 1.46
N LEU A 183 1.55 -23.35 0.14
CA LEU A 183 1.34 -22.27 -0.83
C LEU A 183 -0.15 -21.96 -1.01
N GLY A 184 -1.02 -22.97 -0.95
CA GLY A 184 -2.46 -22.78 -1.00
C GLY A 184 -2.97 -21.96 0.20
N GLU A 185 -2.41 -22.19 1.39
CA GLU A 185 -2.75 -21.40 2.57
C GLU A 185 -2.25 -19.96 2.45
N MET A 186 -1.03 -19.76 1.95
CA MET A 186 -0.51 -18.42 1.64
C MET A 186 -1.41 -17.67 0.64
N VAL A 187 -1.87 -18.33 -0.43
CA VAL A 187 -2.79 -17.74 -1.40
C VAL A 187 -4.12 -17.34 -0.74
N LYS A 188 -4.74 -18.22 0.07
CA LYS A 188 -5.97 -17.87 0.81
C LYS A 188 -5.78 -16.68 1.74
N ASN A 189 -4.63 -16.63 2.41
CA ASN A 189 -4.30 -15.55 3.34
C ASN A 189 -4.19 -14.21 2.62
N ILE A 190 -3.45 -14.14 1.51
CA ILE A 190 -3.32 -12.92 0.72
C ILE A 190 -4.65 -12.54 0.05
N CYS A 191 -5.47 -13.51 -0.33
CA CYS A 191 -6.75 -13.25 -0.98
C CYS A 191 -7.84 -12.73 -0.03
N PHE A 192 -7.73 -12.98 1.28
CA PHE A 192 -8.77 -12.62 2.24
C PHE A 192 -8.31 -12.55 3.71
N ASN A 193 -7.77 -13.65 4.27
CA ASN A 193 -7.63 -13.76 5.73
C ASN A 193 -6.72 -12.67 6.33
N ASN A 194 -5.63 -12.34 5.65
CA ASN A 194 -4.72 -11.29 6.10
C ASN A 194 -5.44 -9.95 6.22
N ALA A 195 -6.24 -9.56 5.21
CA ALA A 195 -7.01 -8.32 5.27
C ALA A 195 -8.06 -8.37 6.39
N ARG A 196 -8.82 -9.46 6.50
CA ARG A 196 -9.82 -9.63 7.57
C ARG A 196 -9.18 -9.42 8.94
N ASP A 197 -8.06 -10.08 9.21
CA ASP A 197 -7.40 -10.04 10.51
C ASP A 197 -6.73 -8.69 10.75
N TYR A 198 -6.09 -8.11 9.73
CA TYR A 198 -5.41 -6.82 9.82
C TYR A 198 -6.37 -5.66 10.08
N PHE A 199 -7.55 -5.68 9.46
CA PHE A 199 -8.59 -4.68 9.66
C PHE A 199 -9.56 -5.04 10.81
N ALA A 200 -9.43 -6.22 11.41
CA ALA A 200 -10.36 -6.75 12.42
C ALA A 200 -11.83 -6.72 11.93
N ILE A 201 -12.06 -7.18 10.70
CA ILE A 201 -13.40 -7.23 10.09
C ILE A 201 -14.21 -8.34 10.76
N GLU A 202 -15.30 -7.97 11.42
CA GLU A 202 -16.30 -8.91 11.91
C GLU A 202 -17.13 -9.45 10.73
N LEU A 203 -17.14 -10.78 10.57
CA LEU A 203 -17.98 -11.47 9.60
C LEU A 203 -19.18 -12.03 10.35
N ASN A 204 -20.37 -11.53 10.02
CA ASN A 204 -21.64 -12.03 10.54
C ASN A 204 -22.03 -13.36 9.89
#